data_AF-A0A1Y5CUR4-F1
#
_entry.id   AF-A0A1Y5CUR4-F1
#
_cell.length_a   1.000
_cell.length_b   1.000
_cell.length_c   1.000
_cell.angle_alpha   90.00
_cell.angle_beta   90.00
_cell.angle_gamma   90.00
#
_symmetry.space_group_name_H-M   'P 1'
#
loop_
_entity.id
_entity.type
_entity.pdbx_description
1 polymer ?
#
loop_
_entity_poly.entity_id
_entity_poly.type
_entity_poly.pdbx_seq_one_letter_code
_entity_poly.pdbx_strand_id
1 'polypeptide(L)'
;MTKAKYGRLAVYFLAFVLPALSMLNCSVRYNGSSMYTKDCTVELSILMEVAEITGAVVMFSSYLAFIPILIYCFCVIIPTELIVKFIEKRKKRSNDLDWFG
;
A
#
# COMPACT_ATOMS: atom_id res chain seq x y z
N MET A 1 2.55 39.09 -5.68
CA MET A 1 2.77 37.62 -5.67
C MET A 1 2.94 37.19 -7.13
N THR A 2 4.12 36.70 -7.54
CA THR A 2 4.51 36.54 -8.95
C THR A 2 3.77 35.40 -9.65
N LYS A 3 3.37 35.59 -10.93
CA LYS A 3 2.63 34.62 -11.77
C LYS A 3 3.24 33.21 -11.77
N ALA A 4 4.57 33.11 -11.63
CA ALA A 4 5.29 31.85 -11.50
C ALA A 4 4.89 31.01 -10.27
N LYS A 5 4.51 31.65 -9.14
CA LYS A 5 4.05 30.94 -7.94
C LYS A 5 2.70 30.26 -8.16
N TYR A 6 1.78 30.93 -8.85
CA TYR A 6 0.47 30.35 -9.20
C TYR A 6 0.61 29.20 -10.19
N GLY A 7 1.51 29.32 -11.18
CA GLY A 7 1.80 28.23 -12.11
C GLY A 7 2.33 26.99 -11.39
N ARG A 8 3.29 27.15 -10.47
CA ARG A 8 3.81 26.03 -9.66
C ARG A 8 2.73 25.40 -8.78
N LEU A 9 1.88 26.21 -8.16
CA LEU A 9 0.77 25.73 -7.35
C LEU A 9 -0.22 24.89 -8.17
N ALA A 10 -0.56 25.33 -9.38
CA ALA A 10 -1.46 24.60 -10.28
C ALA A 10 -0.85 23.25 -10.72
N VAL A 11 0.46 23.21 -11.00
CA VAL A 11 1.16 21.97 -11.34
C VAL A 11 1.16 20.99 -10.17
N TYR A 12 1.46 21.45 -8.95
CA TYR A 12 1.40 20.58 -7.77
C TYR A 12 -0.02 20.10 -7.48
N PHE A 13 -1.02 20.96 -7.70
CA PHE A 13 -2.40 20.57 -7.56
C PHE A 13 -2.77 19.46 -8.55
N LEU A 14 -2.43 19.60 -9.83
CA LEU A 14 -2.71 18.58 -10.85
C LEU A 14 -1.89 17.29 -10.68
N ALA A 15 -0.65 17.39 -10.20
CA ALA A 15 0.25 16.25 -10.07
C ALA A 15 0.03 15.43 -8.79
N PHE A 16 -0.46 16.05 -7.71
CA PHE A 16 -0.57 15.39 -6.40
C PHE A 16 -1.97 15.45 -5.81
N VAL A 17 -2.62 16.62 -5.86
CA VAL A 17 -3.92 16.82 -5.21
C VAL A 17 -5.05 16.18 -6.01
N LEU A 18 -5.12 16.44 -7.33
CA LEU A 18 -6.12 15.87 -8.22
C LEU A 18 -6.08 14.33 -8.25
N PRO A 19 -4.91 13.67 -8.34
CA PRO A 19 -4.80 12.21 -8.27
C PRO A 19 -5.21 11.63 -6.92
N ALA A 20 -4.84 12.29 -5.82
CA ALA A 20 -5.25 11.85 -4.49
C ALA A 20 -6.77 11.95 -4.31
N LEU A 21 -7.38 13.06 -4.75
CA LEU A 21 -8.84 13.24 -4.74
C LEU A 21 -9.54 12.21 -5.63
N SER A 22 -9.00 11.90 -6.81
CA SER A 22 -9.63 10.91 -7.71
C SER A 22 -9.59 9.50 -7.12
N MET A 23 -8.47 9.10 -6.50
CA MET A 23 -8.34 7.80 -5.81
C MET A 23 -9.23 7.69 -4.56
N LEU A 24 -9.49 8.79 -3.86
CA LEU A 24 -10.41 8.81 -2.73
C LEU A 24 -11.87 8.82 -3.18
N ASN A 25 -12.15 9.39 -4.34
CA ASN A 25 -13.50 9.50 -4.90
C ASN A 25 -13.96 8.21 -5.60
N CYS A 26 -13.04 7.47 -6.22
CA CYS A 26 -13.31 6.31 -7.06
C CYS A 26 -12.63 5.04 -6.54
N SER A 27 -13.38 3.93 -6.51
CA SER A 27 -12.82 2.60 -6.25
C SER A 27 -12.15 2.08 -7.52
N VAL A 28 -10.83 1.94 -7.47
CA VAL A 28 -10.04 1.35 -8.57
C VAL A 28 -9.98 -0.16 -8.35
N ARG A 29 -10.41 -0.93 -9.35
CA ARG A 29 -10.25 -2.39 -9.37
C ARG A 29 -9.21 -2.81 -10.40
N TYR A 30 -8.62 -3.97 -10.14
CA TYR A 30 -7.65 -4.61 -11.02
C TYR A 30 -8.22 -5.93 -11.55
N ASN A 31 -8.26 -6.11 -12.88
CA ASN A 31 -8.69 -7.37 -13.51
C ASN A 31 -7.53 -8.16 -14.13
N GLY A 32 -6.32 -8.09 -13.56
CA GLY A 32 -5.17 -8.86 -14.05
C GLY A 32 -4.46 -8.23 -15.25
N SER A 33 -5.17 -7.54 -16.14
CA SER A 33 -4.59 -6.85 -17.31
C SER A 33 -4.92 -5.36 -17.39
N SER A 34 -6.01 -4.91 -16.76
CA SER A 34 -6.42 -3.52 -16.74
C SER A 34 -6.83 -3.08 -15.34
N MET A 35 -6.50 -1.82 -15.04
CA MET A 35 -7.13 -1.08 -13.95
C MET A 35 -8.33 -0.35 -14.51
N TYR A 36 -9.45 -0.47 -13.82
CA TYR A 36 -10.69 0.19 -14.20
C TYR A 36 -11.42 0.65 -12.95
N THR A 37 -12.10 1.77 -13.08
CA THR A 37 -12.93 2.34 -12.01
C THR A 37 -14.30 1.66 -11.98
N LYS A 38 -14.78 1.30 -10.78
CA LYS A 38 -16.11 0.65 -10.60
C LYS A 38 -17.13 1.55 -9.94
N ASP A 39 -16.79 2.12 -8.80
CA ASP A 39 -17.71 2.93 -8.00
C ASP A 39 -17.08 4.30 -7.74
N CYS A 40 -17.65 5.37 -8.31
CA CYS A 40 -17.22 6.73 -8.04
C CYS A 40 -18.35 7.48 -7.30
N THR A 41 -18.01 8.21 -6.23
CA THR A 41 -19.00 9.06 -5.53
C THR A 41 -19.50 10.18 -6.44
N VAL A 42 -18.62 10.70 -7.30
CA VAL A 42 -18.96 11.65 -8.37
C VAL A 42 -18.50 11.08 -9.71
N GLU A 43 -19.44 10.74 -10.58
CA GLU A 43 -19.19 10.24 -11.93
C GLU A 43 -18.74 11.36 -12.87
N LEU A 44 -17.44 11.63 -12.86
CA LEU A 44 -16.78 12.52 -13.81
C LEU A 44 -15.74 11.71 -14.58
N SER A 45 -15.85 11.68 -15.91
CA SER A 45 -14.96 10.90 -16.79
C SER A 45 -13.49 11.23 -16.58
N ILE A 46 -13.17 12.50 -16.30
CA ILE A 46 -11.81 12.98 -16.03
C ILE A 46 -11.28 12.39 -14.72
N LEU A 47 -12.10 12.27 -13.67
CA LEU A 47 -11.67 11.70 -12.40
C LEU A 47 -11.45 10.19 -12.51
N MET A 48 -12.26 9.51 -13.33
CA MET A 48 -12.11 8.08 -13.59
C MET A 48 -10.77 7.78 -14.26
N GLU A 49 -10.47 8.48 -15.36
CA GLU A 49 -9.22 8.29 -16.11
C GLU A 49 -7.98 8.64 -15.26
N VAL A 50 -8.04 9.74 -14.50
CA VAL A 50 -6.95 10.11 -13.58
C VAL A 50 -6.78 9.05 -12.48
N ALA A 51 -7.85 8.49 -11.93
CA ALA A 51 -7.76 7.42 -10.93
C ALA A 51 -7.13 6.14 -11.49
N GLU A 52 -7.46 5.76 -12.73
CA GLU A 52 -6.89 4.57 -13.40
C GLU A 52 -5.40 4.73 -13.67
N ILE A 53 -4.99 5.87 -14.24
CA ILE A 53 -3.57 6.18 -14.51
C ILE A 53 -2.79 6.22 -13.19
N THR A 54 -3.33 6.90 -12.18
CA THR A 54 -2.67 7.02 -10.88
C THR A 54 -2.53 5.66 -10.22
N GLY A 55 -3.55 4.80 -10.33
CA GLY A 55 -3.51 3.42 -9.83
C GLY A 55 -2.38 2.64 -10.46
N ALA A 56 -2.22 2.75 -11.78
CA ALA A 56 -1.19 2.04 -12.52
C ALA A 56 0.21 2.53 -12.13
N VAL A 57 0.39 3.86 -12.00
CA VAL A 57 1.67 4.46 -11.58
C VAL A 57 2.04 4.06 -10.16
N VAL A 58 1.08 4.07 -9.22
CA VAL A 58 1.31 3.64 -7.84
C VAL A 58 1.65 2.15 -7.78
N MET A 59 0.94 1.31 -8.52
CA MET A 59 1.24 -0.12 -8.59
C MET A 59 2.65 -0.34 -9.15
N PHE A 60 2.96 0.22 -10.31
CA PHE A 60 4.28 0.04 -10.94
C PHE A 60 5.42 0.57 -10.07
N SER A 61 5.26 1.76 -9.47
CA SER A 61 6.24 2.32 -8.54
C SER A 61 6.40 1.48 -7.28
N SER A 62 5.33 0.87 -6.75
CA SER A 62 5.41 -0.04 -5.60
C SER A 62 6.23 -1.30 -5.89
N TYR A 63 6.10 -1.85 -7.09
CA TYR A 63 6.92 -3.00 -7.53
C TYR A 63 8.39 -2.61 -7.70
N LEU A 64 8.67 -1.46 -8.31
CA LEU A 64 10.04 -0.94 -8.44
C LEU A 64 10.67 -0.61 -7.08
N ALA A 65 9.87 -0.14 -6.12
CA ALA A 65 10.30 0.12 -4.75
C ALA A 65 10.40 -1.16 -3.89
N PHE A 66 10.20 -2.35 -4.47
CA PHE A 66 10.26 -3.65 -3.80
C PHE A 66 9.30 -3.80 -2.60
N ILE A 67 8.23 -3.00 -2.55
CA ILE A 67 7.22 -3.05 -1.49
C ILE A 67 6.61 -4.46 -1.34
N PRO A 68 6.29 -5.21 -2.42
CA PRO A 68 5.78 -6.58 -2.28
C PRO A 68 6.74 -7.51 -1.52
N ILE A 69 8.04 -7.37 -1.74
CA ILE A 69 9.06 -8.18 -1.04
C ILE A 69 9.11 -7.80 0.44
N LEU A 70 9.07 -6.49 0.75
CA LEU A 70 9.03 -6.01 2.14
C LEU A 70 7.80 -6.51 2.88
N ILE A 71 6.62 -6.50 2.25
CA ILE A 71 5.38 -7.07 2.80
C ILE A 71 5.56 -8.56 3.08
N TYR A 72 6.14 -9.32 2.14
CA TYR A 72 6.41 -10.75 2.33
C TYR A 72 7.34 -11.01 3.52
N CYS A 73 8.47 -10.29 3.61
CA CYS A 73 9.39 -10.40 4.74
C CYS A 73 8.69 -10.12 6.07
N PHE A 74 7.87 -9.06 6.14
CA PHE A 74 7.14 -8.71 7.35
C PHE A 74 6.10 -9.78 7.72
N CYS A 75 5.31 -10.26 6.76
CA CYS A 75 4.23 -11.21 6.98
C CYS A 75 4.69 -12.65 7.23
N VAL A 76 5.90 -13.03 6.80
CA VAL A 76 6.40 -14.40 6.96
C VAL A 76 7.49 -14.48 8.02
N ILE A 77 8.54 -13.66 7.91
CA ILE A 77 9.72 -13.80 8.76
C ILE A 77 9.40 -13.46 10.22
N ILE A 78 8.68 -12.36 10.45
CA ILE A 78 8.34 -11.90 11.82
C ILE A 78 7.49 -12.92 12.57
N PRO A 79 6.37 -13.44 12.03
CA PRO A 79 5.59 -14.45 12.75
C PRO A 79 6.36 -15.75 12.93
N THR A 80 7.17 -16.19 11.96
CA THR A 80 8.01 -17.38 12.14
C THR A 80 8.98 -17.21 13.31
N GLU A 81 9.68 -16.08 13.39
CA GLU A 81 10.58 -15.76 14.51
C GLU A 81 9.84 -15.72 15.86
N LEU A 82 8.63 -15.15 15.89
CA LEU A 82 7.79 -15.15 17.09
C LEU A 82 7.39 -16.56 17.52
N ILE A 83 7.00 -17.43 16.57
CA ILE A 83 6.62 -18.81 16.85
C ILE A 83 7.81 -19.61 17.38
N VAL A 84 8.98 -19.50 16.75
CA VAL A 84 10.20 -20.20 17.19
C VAL A 84 10.56 -19.79 18.62
N LYS A 85 10.60 -18.48 18.92
CA LYS A 85 10.86 -18.00 20.28
C LYS A 85 9.82 -18.49 21.29
N PHE A 86 8.56 -18.60 20.88
CA PHE A 86 7.49 -19.11 21.75
C PHE A 86 7.67 -20.61 22.06
N ILE A 87 8.07 -21.40 21.07
CA ILE A 87 8.35 -22.83 21.22
C ILE A 87 9.58 -23.03 22.13
N GLU A 88 10.67 -22.31 21.90
CA GLU A 88 11.87 -22.38 22.74
C GLU A 88 11.57 -22.02 24.20
N LYS A 89 10.78 -20.96 24.42
CA LYS A 89 10.37 -20.54 25.76
C LYS A 89 9.51 -21.60 26.47
N ARG A 90 8.64 -22.30 25.74
CA ARG A 90 7.82 -23.40 26.27
C ARG A 90 8.67 -24.63 26.59
N LYS A 91 9.60 -25.01 25.70
CA LYS A 91 10.53 -26.13 25.91
C LYS A 91 11.40 -25.94 27.15
N LYS A 92 11.97 -24.74 27.32
CA LYS A 92 12.79 -24.40 28.50
C LYS A 92 11.99 -24.52 29.81
N ARG A 93 10.73 -24.05 29.81
CA ARG A 93 9.85 -24.14 30.98
C ARG A 93 9.46 -25.57 31.34
N SER A 94 9.31 -26.46 30.35
CA SER A 94 9.03 -27.89 30.59
C SER A 94 10.21 -28.58 31.27
N ASN A 95 11.43 -28.41 30.73
CA ASN A 95 12.64 -29.01 31.30
C ASN A 95 12.95 -28.54 32.74
N ASP A 96 12.57 -27.31 33.08
CA ASP A 96 12.75 -26.77 34.43
C ASP A 96 11.81 -27.47 35.44
N LEU A 97 10.57 -27.80 35.04
CA LEU A 97 9.63 -28.54 35.88
C LEU A 97 10.09 -29.98 36.14
N ASP A 98 10.69 -30.63 35.15
CA ASP A 98 11.19 -32.01 35.27
C ASP A 98 12.39 -32.13 36.22
N TRP A 99 13.09 -31.02 36.54
CA TRP A 99 14.20 -31.01 37.50
C TRP A 99 13.73 -30.98 38.97
N PHE A 100 12.49 -30.54 39.23
CA PHE A 100 11.93 -30.42 40.58
C PHE A 100 11.06 -31.61 41.01
N GLY A 101 10.89 -32.64 40.17
CA GLY A 101 10.15 -33.88 40.46
C GLY A 101 11.07 -35.06 40.73
#